data_AF-K7ZDU3-F1
#
_entry.id   AF-K7ZDU3-F1
#
_cell.length_a   1.000
_cell.length_b   1.000
_cell.length_c   1.000
_cell.angle_alpha   90.00
_cell.angle_beta   90.00
_cell.angle_gamma   90.00
#
_symmetry.space_group_name_H-M   'P 1'
#
loop_
_entity.id
_entity.type
_entity.pdbx_description
1 polymer ?
#
loop_
_entity_poly.entity_id
_entity_poly.type
_entity_poly.pdbx_seq_one_letter_code
_entity_poly.pdbx_strand_id
1 'polypeptide(L)'
;MVQRLCLTILLTLVFAGHAHADVLFEGYAKVISGEEHIGYVISRYEFEPKKKQFISTYFLKTGKGPSETTESLKAYADADLTPISYEYTSLAGKESKIIDAKFKGGTLTGVIKNGGKVSRIEKKIPKGTFLSTFLVYLMLKSKEGLKSETNYEYQAIAEEDGAIYKGQALVGKEEIYNGFKSFKILNTYKDIKFLSYVNERGEVLGTNAMGQGIVTELVANPSEAIGNIPYSASLLKTLFGKVPAGDANVVTRKAKLKAAEANAPAPSKQMGVPQGQGIIIKAQPETEKKGN
;
A
#
# COMPACT_ATOMS: atom_id res chain seq x y z
N MET A 1 54.04 -27.58 -33.48
CA MET A 1 53.19 -26.56 -34.13
C MET A 1 51.86 -27.19 -34.54
N VAL A 2 50.87 -27.25 -33.63
CA VAL A 2 49.43 -27.21 -33.94
C VAL A 2 48.72 -26.78 -32.65
N GLN A 3 48.26 -25.53 -32.63
CA GLN A 3 47.53 -24.91 -31.53
C GLN A 3 46.05 -25.33 -31.65
N ARG A 4 45.56 -26.16 -30.71
CA ARG A 4 44.13 -26.51 -30.65
C ARG A 4 43.37 -25.41 -29.92
N LEU A 5 42.73 -24.56 -30.70
CA LEU A 5 41.78 -23.54 -30.29
C LEU A 5 40.44 -24.24 -29.93
N CYS A 6 40.17 -24.46 -28.64
CA CYS A 6 38.82 -24.75 -28.18
C CYS A 6 38.13 -23.43 -27.83
N LEU A 7 37.37 -22.91 -28.79
CA LEU A 7 36.49 -21.77 -28.64
C LEU A 7 35.24 -22.21 -27.86
N THR A 8 35.29 -22.15 -26.53
CA THR A 8 34.09 -22.34 -25.70
C THR A 8 33.30 -21.04 -25.71
N ILE A 9 32.28 -20.97 -26.59
CA ILE A 9 31.27 -19.91 -26.58
C ILE A 9 30.42 -20.11 -25.31
N LEU A 10 30.79 -19.43 -24.23
CA LEU A 10 29.94 -19.30 -23.06
C LEU A 10 28.86 -18.26 -23.38
N LEU A 11 27.72 -18.75 -23.88
CA LEU A 11 26.50 -17.98 -24.05
C LEU A 11 25.93 -17.65 -22.65
N THR A 12 26.47 -16.62 -22.01
CA THR A 12 25.81 -16.01 -20.84
C THR A 12 24.54 -15.33 -21.34
N LEU A 13 23.43 -16.07 -21.29
CA LEU A 13 22.08 -15.52 -21.26
C LEU A 13 21.96 -14.63 -20.02
N VAL A 14 22.39 -13.38 -20.16
CA VAL A 14 22.01 -12.30 -19.26
C VAL A 14 20.53 -12.06 -19.56
N PHE A 15 19.66 -12.79 -18.87
CA PHE A 15 18.29 -12.34 -18.70
C PHE A 15 18.36 -10.99 -18.01
N ALA A 16 18.31 -9.92 -18.81
CA ALA A 16 17.97 -8.59 -18.34
C ALA A 16 16.50 -8.64 -17.90
N GLY A 17 16.27 -9.26 -16.74
CA GLY A 17 15.06 -9.05 -15.97
C GLY A 17 14.96 -7.54 -15.79
N HIS A 18 14.02 -6.93 -16.50
CA HIS A 18 13.51 -5.63 -16.14
C HIS A 18 12.83 -5.86 -14.79
N ALA A 19 13.63 -5.81 -13.71
CA ALA A 19 13.12 -5.83 -12.37
C ALA A 19 12.21 -4.61 -12.25
N HIS A 20 10.91 -4.87 -12.36
CA HIS A 20 9.88 -3.90 -12.08
C HIS A 20 9.92 -3.59 -10.57
N ALA A 21 9.43 -2.41 -10.18
CA ALA A 21 9.28 -2.10 -8.78
C ALA A 21 8.34 -3.12 -8.11
N ASP A 22 8.71 -3.58 -6.91
CA ASP A 22 7.91 -4.50 -6.12
C ASP A 22 6.70 -3.75 -5.56
N VAL A 23 5.50 -4.17 -5.95
CA VAL A 23 4.26 -3.58 -5.44
C VAL A 23 4.04 -4.07 -4.01
N LEU A 24 4.24 -3.18 -3.04
CA LEU A 24 4.02 -3.45 -1.62
C LEU A 24 2.54 -3.40 -1.27
N PHE A 25 1.83 -2.47 -1.89
CA PHE A 25 0.39 -2.28 -1.78
C PHE A 25 -0.18 -1.68 -3.06
N GLU A 26 -1.34 -2.17 -3.49
CA GLU A 26 -2.18 -1.53 -4.52
C GLU A 26 -3.65 -1.75 -4.15
N GLY A 27 -4.42 -0.68 -4.07
CA GLY A 27 -5.81 -0.75 -3.63
C GLY A 27 -6.67 0.38 -4.18
N TYR A 28 -7.96 0.07 -4.28
CA TYR A 28 -9.03 1.01 -4.55
C TYR A 28 -9.87 1.18 -3.29
N ALA A 29 -10.17 2.41 -2.91
CA ALA A 29 -11.04 2.69 -1.78
C ALA A 29 -12.23 3.56 -2.22
N LYS A 30 -13.41 3.28 -1.68
CA LYS A 30 -14.56 4.21 -1.75
C LYS A 30 -14.25 5.43 -0.88
N VAL A 31 -14.74 6.59 -1.30
CA VAL A 31 -14.82 7.80 -0.49
C VAL A 31 -16.28 8.03 -0.16
N ILE A 32 -16.59 8.07 1.13
CA ILE A 32 -17.94 8.12 1.66
C ILE A 32 -18.09 9.40 2.48
N SER A 33 -19.19 10.12 2.29
CA SER A 33 -19.59 11.27 3.10
C SER A 33 -20.95 10.98 3.71
N GLY A 34 -21.01 10.87 5.04
CA GLY A 34 -22.19 10.31 5.70
C GLY A 34 -22.43 8.86 5.27
N GLU A 35 -23.48 8.63 4.49
CA GLU A 35 -23.80 7.32 3.89
C GLU A 35 -23.66 7.31 2.36
N GLU A 36 -23.30 8.44 1.75
CA GLU A 36 -23.23 8.59 0.30
C GLU A 36 -21.84 8.26 -0.23
N HIS A 37 -21.79 7.43 -1.26
CA HIS A 37 -20.58 7.16 -2.02
C HIS A 37 -20.29 8.32 -2.98
N ILE A 38 -19.31 9.15 -2.62
CA ILE A 38 -19.02 10.41 -3.32
C ILE A 38 -17.76 10.38 -4.18
N GLY A 39 -16.95 9.31 -4.14
CA GLY A 39 -15.64 9.31 -4.78
C GLY A 39 -14.87 8.02 -4.61
N TYR A 40 -13.67 7.99 -5.18
CA TYR A 40 -12.72 6.91 -4.98
C TYR A 40 -11.29 7.41 -4.84
N VAL A 41 -10.49 6.58 -4.19
CA VAL A 41 -9.04 6.71 -4.08
C VAL A 41 -8.41 5.48 -4.71
N ILE A 42 -7.33 5.69 -5.46
CA ILE A 42 -6.41 4.66 -5.92
C ILE A 42 -5.06 4.96 -5.28
N SER A 43 -4.49 3.97 -4.61
CA SER A 43 -3.19 4.11 -3.95
C SER A 43 -2.30 2.95 -4.31
N ARG A 44 -1.05 3.24 -4.65
CA ARG A 44 0.00 2.24 -4.87
C ARG A 44 1.27 2.65 -4.15
N TYR A 45 1.82 1.73 -3.38
CA TYR A 45 3.15 1.83 -2.82
C TYR A 45 4.05 0.77 -3.43
N GLU A 46 5.24 1.18 -3.85
CA GLU A 46 6.21 0.34 -4.52
C GLU A 46 7.59 0.52 -3.92
N PHE A 47 8.43 -0.50 -4.01
CA PHE A 47 9.86 -0.40 -3.76
C PHE A 47 10.62 -0.77 -5.02
N GLU A 48 11.47 0.12 -5.52
CA GLU A 48 12.36 -0.14 -6.66
C GLU A 48 13.72 -0.64 -6.15
N PRO A 49 14.04 -1.94 -6.22
CA PRO A 49 15.22 -2.51 -5.56
C PRO A 49 16.54 -1.98 -6.14
N LYS A 50 16.57 -1.72 -7.45
CA LYS A 50 17.75 -1.21 -8.16
C LYS A 50 18.16 0.18 -7.69
N LYS A 51 17.18 1.06 -7.45
CA LYS A 51 17.42 2.42 -6.97
C LYS A 51 17.35 2.53 -5.45
N LYS A 52 16.86 1.49 -4.77
CA LYS A 52 16.55 1.48 -3.34
C LYS A 52 15.61 2.63 -2.97
N GLN A 53 14.49 2.72 -3.68
CA GLN A 53 13.56 3.83 -3.57
C GLN A 53 12.15 3.35 -3.26
N PHE A 54 11.48 4.02 -2.32
CA PHE A 54 10.04 3.93 -2.15
C PHE A 54 9.35 4.88 -3.13
N ILE A 55 8.25 4.42 -3.69
CA ILE A 55 7.38 5.19 -4.57
C ILE A 55 5.97 5.14 -3.99
N SER A 56 5.34 6.30 -3.82
CA SER A 56 3.92 6.42 -3.50
C SER A 56 3.22 7.09 -4.69
N THR A 57 2.21 6.43 -5.24
CA THR A 57 1.33 7.03 -6.24
C THR A 57 -0.10 7.00 -5.71
N TYR A 58 -0.75 8.16 -5.71
CA TYR A 58 -2.10 8.35 -5.21
C TYR A 58 -2.94 9.11 -6.24
N PHE A 59 -4.21 8.73 -6.36
CA PHE A 59 -5.19 9.43 -7.17
C PHE A 59 -6.54 9.43 -6.45
N LEU A 60 -7.12 10.60 -6.23
CA LEU A 60 -8.46 10.78 -5.70
C LEU A 60 -9.34 11.44 -6.74
N LYS A 61 -10.58 10.98 -6.83
CA LYS A 61 -11.63 11.65 -7.58
C LYS A 61 -12.95 11.58 -6.85
N THR A 62 -13.60 12.72 -6.64
CA THR A 62 -15.00 12.80 -6.24
C THR A 62 -15.92 13.02 -7.44
N GLY A 63 -17.21 12.74 -7.24
CA GLY A 63 -18.27 12.89 -8.23
C GLY A 63 -18.47 14.34 -8.68
N LYS A 64 -19.23 14.51 -9.77
CA LYS A 64 -19.51 15.83 -10.35
C LYS A 64 -20.39 16.66 -9.40
N GLY A 65 -20.01 17.91 -9.15
CA GLY A 65 -20.77 18.84 -8.33
C GLY A 65 -19.91 19.99 -7.79
N PRO A 66 -20.45 20.83 -6.90
CA PRO A 66 -19.71 21.92 -6.24
C PRO A 66 -18.48 21.45 -5.45
N SER A 67 -18.47 20.16 -5.06
CA SER A 67 -17.39 19.48 -4.34
C SER A 67 -16.54 18.56 -5.24
N GLU A 68 -16.63 18.68 -6.57
CA GLU A 68 -15.79 17.90 -7.49
C GLU A 68 -14.31 18.26 -7.26
N THR A 69 -13.56 17.25 -6.84
CA THR A 69 -12.16 17.32 -6.53
C THR A 69 -11.46 16.17 -7.23
N THR A 70 -10.35 16.47 -7.89
CA THR A 70 -9.41 15.48 -8.42
C THR A 70 -8.03 15.80 -7.88
N GLU A 71 -7.40 14.83 -7.25
CA GLU A 71 -6.04 14.96 -6.72
C GLU A 71 -5.17 13.83 -7.22
N SER A 72 -3.89 14.11 -7.42
CA SER A 72 -2.89 13.09 -7.67
C SER A 72 -1.56 13.44 -7.02
N LEU A 73 -0.88 12.42 -6.54
CA LEU A 73 0.47 12.52 -6.00
C LEU A 73 1.34 11.43 -6.60
N LYS A 74 2.57 11.77 -6.94
CA LYS A 74 3.65 10.81 -7.17
C LYS A 74 4.88 11.23 -6.40
N ALA A 75 5.22 10.49 -5.35
CA ALA A 75 6.27 10.81 -4.41
C ALA A 75 7.35 9.73 -4.40
N TYR A 76 8.59 10.15 -4.20
CA TYR A 76 9.77 9.29 -4.17
C TYR A 76 10.58 9.59 -2.91
N ALA A 77 11.00 8.53 -2.23
CA ALA A 77 11.93 8.59 -1.12
C ALA A 77 12.98 7.50 -1.25
N ASP A 78 14.15 7.67 -0.65
CA ASP A 78 15.15 6.60 -0.59
C ASP A 78 14.72 5.51 0.40
N ALA A 79 15.55 4.47 0.53
CA ALA A 79 15.30 3.36 1.45
C ALA A 79 15.14 3.81 2.91
N ASP A 80 15.69 4.96 3.30
CA ASP A 80 15.59 5.55 4.64
C ASP A 80 14.43 6.53 4.78
N LEU A 81 13.57 6.60 3.76
CA LEU A 81 12.45 7.53 3.65
C LEU A 81 12.89 9.00 3.58
N THR A 82 14.16 9.25 3.23
CA THR A 82 14.63 10.59 2.91
C THR A 82 13.96 11.04 1.61
N PRO A 83 13.30 12.21 1.58
CA PRO A 83 12.61 12.71 0.39
C PRO A 83 13.57 12.86 -0.81
N ILE A 84 13.11 12.45 -2.00
CA ILE A 84 13.83 12.64 -3.27
C ILE A 84 13.11 13.64 -4.16
N SER A 85 11.81 13.42 -4.38
CA SER A 85 10.94 14.32 -5.14
C SER A 85 9.47 14.00 -4.92
N TYR A 86 8.60 14.95 -5.25
CA TYR A 86 7.18 14.66 -5.46
C TYR A 86 6.57 15.58 -6.51
N GLU A 87 5.52 15.07 -7.14
CA GLU A 87 4.62 15.83 -8.00
C GLU A 87 3.22 15.74 -7.42
N TYR A 88 2.61 16.87 -7.09
CA TYR A 88 1.25 16.97 -6.59
C TYR A 88 0.38 17.76 -7.57
N THR A 89 -0.84 17.31 -7.81
CA THR A 89 -1.85 18.05 -8.57
C THR A 89 -3.17 17.99 -7.81
N SER A 90 -3.87 19.12 -7.74
CA SER A 90 -5.23 19.23 -7.23
C SER A 90 -6.04 20.10 -8.17
N LEU A 91 -7.25 19.64 -8.49
CA LEU A 91 -8.25 20.33 -9.27
C LEU A 91 -9.53 20.34 -8.44
N ALA A 92 -10.00 21.51 -8.02
CA ALA A 92 -11.22 21.69 -7.25
C ALA A 92 -12.06 22.79 -7.90
N GLY A 93 -13.15 22.42 -8.58
CA GLY A 93 -13.92 23.35 -9.41
C GLY A 93 -13.04 24.03 -10.48
N LYS A 94 -12.84 25.34 -10.36
CA LYS A 94 -11.97 26.13 -11.27
C LYS A 94 -10.54 26.29 -10.76
N GLU A 95 -10.28 25.92 -9.52
CA GLU A 95 -8.95 26.04 -8.92
C GLU A 95 -8.09 24.87 -9.35
N SER A 96 -6.85 25.18 -9.74
CA SER A 96 -5.85 24.18 -10.07
C SER A 96 -4.57 24.52 -9.34
N LYS A 97 -4.00 23.51 -8.67
CA LYS A 97 -2.71 23.60 -8.01
C LYS A 97 -1.83 22.46 -8.50
N ILE A 98 -0.61 22.79 -8.91
CA ILE A 98 0.43 21.83 -9.26
C ILE A 98 1.68 22.18 -8.47
N ILE A 99 2.32 21.19 -7.86
CA ILE A 99 3.61 21.32 -7.19
C ILE A 99 4.57 20.29 -7.78
N ASP A 100 5.71 20.74 -8.27
CA ASP A 100 6.84 19.88 -8.66
C ASP A 100 8.01 20.23 -7.74
N ALA A 101 8.41 19.26 -6.93
CA ALA A 101 9.34 19.42 -5.84
C ALA A 101 10.47 18.39 -5.90
N LYS A 102 11.69 18.84 -5.63
CA LYS A 102 12.91 18.02 -5.58
C LYS A 102 13.75 18.37 -4.37
N PHE A 103 14.44 17.37 -3.86
CA PHE A 103 15.27 17.48 -2.67
C PHE A 103 16.73 17.24 -3.02
N LYS A 104 17.60 18.15 -2.60
CA LYS A 104 19.04 18.02 -2.79
C LYS A 104 19.80 18.69 -1.65
N GLY A 105 20.72 17.96 -1.03
CA GLY A 105 21.60 18.50 0.01
C GLY A 105 20.86 19.07 1.23
N GLY A 106 19.72 18.49 1.63
CA GLY A 106 18.91 19.01 2.75
C GLY A 106 18.11 20.28 2.42
N THR A 107 17.92 20.57 1.14
CA THR A 107 17.08 21.67 0.67
C THR A 107 15.97 21.12 -0.22
N LEU A 108 14.73 21.53 0.07
CA LEU A 108 13.59 21.40 -0.83
C LEU A 108 13.62 22.56 -1.83
N THR A 109 13.53 22.25 -3.11
CA THR A 109 13.35 23.20 -4.21
C THR A 109 12.15 22.79 -5.05
N GLY A 110 11.40 23.73 -5.61
CA GLY A 110 10.25 23.38 -6.42
C GLY A 110 9.51 24.56 -7.02
N VAL A 111 8.51 24.24 -7.83
CA VAL A 111 7.62 25.20 -8.48
C VAL A 111 6.19 24.90 -8.08
N ILE A 112 5.47 25.93 -7.65
CA ILE A 112 4.04 25.88 -7.40
C ILE A 112 3.34 26.66 -8.52
N LYS A 113 2.40 26.02 -9.21
CA LYS A 113 1.49 26.66 -10.16
C LYS A 113 0.10 26.66 -9.55
N ASN A 114 -0.47 27.83 -9.28
CA ASN A 114 -1.81 27.96 -8.71
C ASN A 114 -2.64 28.94 -9.55
N GLY A 115 -3.66 28.44 -10.27
CA GLY A 115 -4.56 29.27 -11.07
C GLY A 115 -3.84 30.19 -12.07
N GLY A 116 -2.76 29.69 -12.70
CA GLY A 116 -1.91 30.45 -13.64
C GLY A 116 -0.77 31.25 -13.02
N LYS A 117 -0.76 31.46 -11.69
CA LYS A 117 0.37 32.07 -10.99
C LYS A 117 1.45 31.03 -10.73
N VAL A 118 2.71 31.40 -10.99
CA VAL A 118 3.87 30.53 -10.74
C VAL A 118 4.70 31.14 -9.60
N SER A 119 4.99 30.34 -8.58
CA SER A 119 5.92 30.68 -7.50
C SER A 119 6.94 29.57 -7.31
N ARG A 120 8.06 29.90 -6.63
CA ARG A 120 9.11 28.94 -6.28
C ARG A 120 9.09 28.66 -4.79
N ILE A 121 9.39 27.42 -4.43
CA ILE A 121 9.72 27.04 -3.07
C ILE A 121 11.21 26.73 -3.00
N GLU A 122 11.88 27.29 -1.99
CA GLU A 122 13.25 26.95 -1.64
C GLU A 122 13.37 27.03 -0.13
N LYS A 123 13.65 25.91 0.54
CA LYS A 123 13.79 25.87 2.00
C LYS A 123 14.67 24.73 2.47
N LYS A 124 15.41 24.98 3.54
CA LYS A 124 16.12 23.93 4.27
C LYS A 124 15.12 23.03 4.98
N ILE A 125 15.35 21.73 4.90
CA ILE A 125 14.57 20.70 5.58
C ILE A 125 15.35 20.16 6.79
N PRO A 126 14.78 20.18 8.00
CA PRO A 126 15.39 19.56 9.16
C PRO A 126 15.67 18.07 8.93
N LYS A 127 16.75 17.57 9.51
CA LYS A 127 17.09 16.14 9.46
C LYS A 127 15.96 15.30 10.06
N GLY A 128 15.62 14.19 9.41
CA GLY A 128 14.51 13.32 9.83
C GLY A 128 13.16 13.73 9.27
N THR A 129 13.06 14.84 8.52
CA THR A 129 11.84 15.20 7.79
C THR A 129 11.65 14.26 6.60
N PHE A 130 10.43 13.74 6.44
CA PHE A 130 10.03 12.84 5.35
C PHE A 130 8.77 13.35 4.64
N LEU A 131 8.35 12.71 3.54
CA LEU A 131 7.09 13.02 2.85
C LEU A 131 5.92 12.34 3.56
N SER A 132 4.85 13.08 3.88
CA SER A 132 3.79 12.59 4.77
C SER A 132 3.10 11.31 4.28
N THR A 133 3.04 11.09 2.95
CA THR A 133 2.50 9.87 2.35
C THR A 133 3.20 8.58 2.82
N PHE A 134 4.45 8.65 3.27
CA PHE A 134 5.21 7.48 3.73
C PHE A 134 5.09 7.19 5.23
N LEU A 135 4.19 7.86 5.96
CA LEU A 135 4.04 7.72 7.42
C LEU A 135 3.92 6.26 7.88
N VAL A 136 3.12 5.44 7.18
CA VAL A 136 2.94 4.03 7.57
C VAL A 136 4.24 3.24 7.46
N TYR A 137 5.06 3.50 6.45
CA TYR A 137 6.36 2.86 6.28
C TYR A 137 7.37 3.38 7.29
N LEU A 138 7.29 4.65 7.70
CA LEU A 138 8.08 5.19 8.80
C LEU A 138 7.78 4.44 10.11
N MET A 139 6.50 4.24 10.44
CA MET A 139 6.10 3.47 11.62
C MET A 139 6.57 2.01 11.53
N LEU A 140 6.42 1.35 10.38
CA LEU A 140 6.90 -0.02 10.18
C LEU A 140 8.41 -0.16 10.31
N LYS A 141 9.18 0.84 9.86
CA LYS A 141 10.64 0.86 9.94
C LYS A 141 11.18 1.30 11.30
N SER A 142 10.33 1.81 12.19
CA SER A 142 10.74 2.17 13.54
C SER A 142 11.20 0.94 14.33
N LYS A 143 11.88 1.16 15.46
CA LYS A 143 12.35 0.04 16.30
C LYS A 143 11.19 -0.74 16.90
N GLU A 144 10.10 -0.03 17.17
CA GLU A 144 8.88 -0.55 17.79
C GLU A 144 7.98 -1.25 16.75
N GLY A 145 8.07 -0.86 15.47
CA GLY A 145 7.20 -1.34 14.41
C GLY A 145 5.73 -0.93 14.60
N LEU A 146 4.80 -1.48 13.84
CA LEU A 146 3.38 -1.20 14.10
C LEU A 146 2.90 -1.99 15.34
N LYS A 147 2.87 -1.34 16.50
CA LYS A 147 2.56 -1.95 17.79
C LYS A 147 1.54 -1.13 18.57
N SER A 148 0.62 -1.80 19.27
CA SER A 148 -0.38 -1.16 20.12
C SER A 148 0.25 -0.29 21.20
N GLU A 149 -0.49 0.76 21.56
CA GLU A 149 -0.17 1.72 22.62
C GLU A 149 1.17 2.44 22.40
N THR A 150 1.58 2.56 21.13
CA THR A 150 2.79 3.28 20.74
C THR A 150 2.45 4.65 20.17
N ASN A 151 3.26 5.66 20.49
CA ASN A 151 3.13 7.02 20.00
C ASN A 151 4.30 7.36 19.09
N TYR A 152 4.01 7.85 17.89
CA TYR A 152 4.98 8.34 16.93
C TYR A 152 4.85 9.84 16.78
N GLU A 153 5.82 10.58 17.31
CA GLU A 153 5.96 12.01 17.02
C GLU A 153 6.91 12.19 15.84
N TYR A 154 6.52 13.04 14.90
CA TYR A 154 7.26 13.18 13.66
C TYR A 154 7.18 14.58 13.07
N GLN A 155 8.06 14.83 12.10
CA GLN A 155 8.04 16.01 11.26
C GLN A 155 7.96 15.57 9.80
N ALA A 156 6.97 16.06 9.07
CA ALA A 156 6.72 15.66 7.69
C ALA A 156 6.45 16.87 6.81
N ILE A 157 6.65 16.69 5.51
CA ILE A 157 6.26 17.63 4.47
C ILE A 157 4.88 17.25 3.98
N ALA A 158 3.97 18.22 4.00
CA ALA A 158 2.66 18.12 3.38
C ALA A 158 2.80 18.38 1.88
N GLU A 159 2.57 17.37 1.05
CA GLU A 159 2.82 17.43 -0.39
C GLU A 159 1.86 18.40 -1.12
N GLU A 160 0.73 18.77 -0.50
CA GLU A 160 -0.29 19.67 -1.04
C GLU A 160 0.04 21.18 -0.94
N ASP A 161 1.05 21.53 -0.13
CA ASP A 161 1.55 22.91 0.04
C ASP A 161 3.08 23.01 0.19
N GLY A 162 3.76 21.87 0.31
CA GLY A 162 5.19 21.72 0.50
C GLY A 162 5.70 22.17 1.87
N ALA A 163 4.84 22.59 2.81
CA ALA A 163 5.23 23.04 4.14
C ALA A 163 5.52 21.89 5.09
N ILE A 164 6.29 22.21 6.14
CA ILE A 164 6.77 21.23 7.11
C ILE A 164 5.95 21.38 8.37
N TYR A 165 5.34 20.30 8.82
CA TYR A 165 4.51 20.27 10.00
C TYR A 165 4.96 19.18 10.95
N LYS A 166 4.74 19.42 12.25
CA LYS A 166 4.80 18.36 13.24
C LYS A 166 3.51 17.55 13.16
N GLY A 167 3.62 16.26 13.40
CA GLY A 167 2.48 15.36 13.49
C GLY A 167 2.68 14.31 14.55
N GLN A 168 1.59 13.62 14.84
CA GLN A 168 1.53 12.54 15.81
C GLN A 168 0.66 11.40 15.28
N ALA A 169 1.12 10.17 15.45
CA ALA A 169 0.33 8.97 15.21
C ALA A 169 0.30 8.12 16.49
N LEU A 170 -0.87 8.04 17.11
CA LEU A 170 -1.11 7.21 18.29
C LEU A 170 -1.75 5.89 17.86
N VAL A 171 -1.00 4.79 18.00
CA VAL A 171 -1.45 3.45 17.64
C VAL A 171 -2.26 2.86 18.79
N GLY A 172 -3.54 2.65 18.56
CA GLY A 172 -4.45 2.00 19.50
C GLY A 172 -4.29 0.48 19.56
N LYS A 173 -5.23 -0.16 20.25
CA LYS A 173 -5.31 -1.63 20.28
C LYS A 173 -5.73 -2.16 18.92
N GLU A 174 -5.38 -3.42 18.67
CA GLU A 174 -5.90 -4.14 17.52
C GLU A 174 -7.41 -4.35 17.69
N GLU A 175 -8.14 -4.15 16.60
CA GLU A 175 -9.57 -4.38 16.51
C GLU A 175 -9.91 -5.02 15.16
N ILE A 176 -11.17 -5.45 15.02
CA ILE A 176 -11.67 -5.97 13.76
C ILE A 176 -12.34 -4.82 12.99
N TYR A 177 -11.74 -4.44 11.87
CA TYR A 177 -12.30 -3.50 10.91
C TYR A 177 -12.65 -4.23 9.62
N ASN A 178 -13.93 -4.20 9.22
CA ASN A 178 -14.45 -4.87 8.03
C ASN A 178 -14.03 -6.36 7.90
N GLY A 179 -13.95 -7.06 9.04
CA GLY A 179 -13.57 -8.47 9.08
C GLY A 179 -12.06 -8.74 8.91
N PHE A 180 -11.22 -7.73 9.13
CA PHE A 180 -9.76 -7.85 9.17
C PHE A 180 -9.23 -7.30 10.49
N LYS A 181 -8.17 -7.93 10.99
CA LYS A 181 -7.43 -7.41 12.13
C LYS A 181 -6.68 -6.15 11.71
N SER A 182 -6.84 -5.07 12.46
CA SER A 182 -6.18 -3.80 12.18
C SER A 182 -5.92 -3.00 13.45
N PHE A 183 -4.88 -2.19 13.43
CA PHE A 183 -4.65 -1.14 14.40
C PHE A 183 -5.49 0.08 14.04
N LYS A 184 -6.21 0.61 15.03
CA LYS A 184 -6.82 1.94 14.94
C LYS A 184 -5.80 3.00 15.31
N ILE A 185 -5.43 3.84 14.37
CA ILE A 185 -4.39 4.87 14.55
C ILE A 185 -5.06 6.24 14.54
N LEU A 186 -4.90 7.00 15.64
CA LEU A 186 -5.29 8.41 15.68
C LEU A 186 -4.12 9.25 15.14
N ASN A 187 -4.32 9.86 13.99
CA ASN A 187 -3.38 10.76 13.37
C ASN A 187 -3.77 12.21 13.67
N THR A 188 -2.79 13.02 14.05
CA THR A 188 -2.90 14.47 14.17
C THR A 188 -1.83 15.10 13.28
N TYR A 189 -2.25 15.81 12.23
CA TYR A 189 -1.34 16.45 11.29
C TYR A 189 -1.99 17.71 10.73
N LYS A 190 -1.25 18.83 10.68
CA LYS A 190 -1.78 20.15 10.31
C LYS A 190 -3.03 20.55 11.12
N ASP A 191 -3.00 20.25 12.42
CA ASP A 191 -4.11 20.44 13.36
C ASP A 191 -5.41 19.68 13.00
N ILE A 192 -5.35 18.78 12.01
CA ILE A 192 -6.45 17.91 11.60
C ILE A 192 -6.27 16.55 12.27
N LYS A 193 -7.38 16.05 12.84
CA LYS A 193 -7.45 14.70 13.42
C LYS A 193 -8.21 13.77 12.49
N PHE A 194 -7.65 12.60 12.24
CA PHE A 194 -8.32 11.53 11.52
C PHE A 194 -7.88 10.16 12.03
N LEU A 195 -8.75 9.18 11.87
CA LEU A 195 -8.45 7.79 12.17
C LEU A 195 -7.98 7.08 10.91
N SER A 196 -7.04 6.16 11.05
CA SER A 196 -6.68 5.18 10.02
C SER A 196 -6.79 3.78 10.61
N TYR A 197 -7.30 2.84 9.81
CA TYR A 197 -7.33 1.41 10.15
C TYR A 197 -6.28 0.71 9.31
N VAL A 198 -5.22 0.21 9.96
CA VAL A 198 -4.03 -0.30 9.27
C VAL A 198 -3.70 -1.70 9.76
N ASN A 199 -3.50 -2.66 8.86
CA ASN A 199 -3.09 -4.01 9.27
C ASN A 199 -1.59 -4.09 9.61
N GLU A 200 -1.14 -5.24 10.12
CA GLU A 200 0.27 -5.47 10.49
C GLU A 200 1.28 -5.27 9.35
N ARG A 201 0.82 -5.31 8.10
CA ARG A 201 1.63 -5.08 6.90
C ARG A 201 1.71 -3.62 6.47
N GLY A 202 1.04 -2.71 7.18
CA GLY A 202 0.93 -1.31 6.80
C GLY A 202 -0.09 -1.02 5.69
N GLU A 203 -0.95 -1.98 5.34
CA GLU A 203 -2.00 -1.76 4.36
C GLU A 203 -3.14 -0.97 5.03
N VAL A 204 -3.51 0.19 4.46
CA VAL A 204 -4.60 1.04 4.96
C VAL A 204 -5.93 0.47 4.47
N LEU A 205 -6.76 0.01 5.41
CA LEU A 205 -8.08 -0.57 5.14
C LEU A 205 -9.17 0.50 5.06
N GLY A 206 -8.94 1.65 5.69
CA GLY A 206 -9.85 2.77 5.66
C GLY A 206 -9.37 3.93 6.52
N THR A 207 -10.02 5.08 6.35
CA THR A 207 -9.76 6.28 7.13
C THR A 207 -11.07 6.93 7.55
N ASN A 208 -11.03 7.75 8.61
CA ASN A 208 -12.16 8.56 9.04
C ASN A 208 -11.66 9.95 9.46
N ALA A 209 -11.87 10.94 8.60
CA ALA A 209 -11.61 12.35 8.87
C ALA A 209 -12.80 12.94 9.64
N MET A 210 -12.84 12.69 10.95
CA MET A 210 -13.98 12.99 11.84
C MET A 210 -14.54 14.41 11.70
N GLY A 211 -13.66 15.41 11.56
CA GLY A 211 -14.08 16.81 11.42
C GLY A 211 -14.70 17.16 10.06
N GLN A 212 -14.56 16.30 9.06
CA GLN A 212 -15.06 16.50 7.70
C GLN A 212 -16.19 15.53 7.33
N GLY A 213 -16.44 14.51 8.16
CA GLY A 213 -17.42 13.45 7.85
C GLY A 213 -17.03 12.57 6.66
N ILE A 214 -15.75 12.59 6.26
CA ILE A 214 -15.23 11.81 5.13
C ILE A 214 -14.58 10.53 5.62
N VAL A 215 -15.01 9.41 5.05
CA VAL A 215 -14.49 8.07 5.31
C VAL A 215 -13.93 7.49 4.03
N THR A 216 -12.85 6.71 4.13
CA THR A 216 -12.42 5.82 3.05
C THR A 216 -12.55 4.37 3.44
N GLU A 217 -12.89 3.52 2.48
CA GLU A 217 -13.04 2.09 2.68
C GLU A 217 -12.38 1.32 1.52
N LEU A 218 -11.33 0.55 1.83
CA LEU A 218 -10.66 -0.33 0.87
C LEU A 218 -11.60 -1.47 0.44
N VAL A 219 -11.70 -1.68 -0.87
CA VAL A 219 -12.58 -2.69 -1.47
C VAL A 219 -11.79 -3.70 -2.31
N ALA A 220 -12.38 -4.88 -2.52
CA ALA A 220 -11.74 -5.95 -3.29
C ALA A 220 -11.68 -5.68 -4.79
N ASN A 221 -12.66 -4.92 -5.32
CA ASN A 221 -12.85 -4.74 -6.75
C ASN A 221 -12.81 -3.26 -7.11
N PRO A 222 -12.03 -2.85 -8.13
CA PRO A 222 -12.02 -1.46 -8.59
C PRO A 222 -13.40 -0.90 -8.95
N SER A 223 -14.28 -1.73 -9.52
CA SER A 223 -15.64 -1.33 -9.89
C SER A 223 -16.50 -0.92 -8.69
N GLU A 224 -16.29 -1.52 -7.52
CA GLU A 224 -17.02 -1.16 -6.29
C GLU A 224 -16.60 0.22 -5.79
N ALA A 225 -15.32 0.55 -5.87
CA ALA A 225 -14.82 1.88 -5.53
C ALA A 225 -15.25 2.92 -6.56
N ILE A 226 -15.15 2.61 -7.85
CA ILE A 226 -15.42 3.60 -8.90
C ILE A 226 -16.92 3.91 -8.99
N GLY A 227 -17.78 2.90 -8.81
CA GLY A 227 -19.23 3.03 -9.01
C GLY A 227 -19.54 3.62 -10.38
N ASN A 228 -20.32 4.71 -10.40
CA ASN A 228 -20.70 5.44 -11.62
C ASN A 228 -19.79 6.65 -11.91
N ILE A 229 -18.69 6.83 -11.17
CA ILE A 229 -17.82 8.00 -11.31
C ILE A 229 -16.83 7.73 -12.45
N PRO A 230 -16.76 8.59 -13.49
CA PRO A 230 -15.89 8.33 -14.62
C PRO A 230 -14.41 8.40 -14.22
N TYR A 231 -13.58 7.62 -14.91
CA TYR A 231 -12.14 7.67 -14.80
C TYR A 231 -11.47 7.72 -16.18
N SER A 232 -10.27 8.30 -16.24
CA SER A 232 -9.47 8.33 -17.46
C SER A 232 -8.38 7.26 -17.40
N ALA A 233 -8.54 6.18 -18.19
CA ALA A 233 -7.53 5.14 -18.29
C ALA A 233 -6.17 5.68 -18.76
N SER A 234 -6.16 6.71 -19.61
CA SER A 234 -4.94 7.39 -20.05
C SER A 234 -4.23 8.08 -18.88
N LEU A 235 -4.97 8.84 -18.07
CA LEU A 235 -4.43 9.49 -16.87
C LEU A 235 -3.88 8.47 -15.87
N LEU A 236 -4.61 7.38 -15.62
CA LEU A 236 -4.13 6.32 -14.72
C LEU A 236 -2.84 5.66 -15.24
N LYS A 237 -2.73 5.43 -16.56
CA LYS A 237 -1.48 4.95 -17.16
C LYS A 237 -0.34 5.94 -17.00
N THR A 238 -0.58 7.24 -17.16
CA THR A 238 0.44 8.28 -16.94
C THR A 238 0.94 8.27 -15.50
N LEU A 239 0.04 8.20 -14.52
CA LEU A 239 0.40 8.22 -13.10
C LEU A 239 1.09 6.92 -12.66
N PHE A 240 0.46 5.77 -12.95
CA PHE A 240 0.82 4.45 -12.41
C PHE A 240 1.60 3.55 -13.38
N GLY A 241 1.93 4.03 -14.59
CA GLY A 241 2.57 3.24 -15.66
C GLY A 241 1.64 2.24 -16.37
N LYS A 242 0.57 1.81 -15.70
CA LYS A 242 -0.53 0.98 -16.20
C LYS A 242 -1.79 1.32 -15.42
N VAL A 243 -2.97 0.94 -15.92
CA VAL A 243 -4.19 1.04 -15.09
C VAL A 243 -4.02 0.07 -13.89
N PRO A 244 -4.10 0.55 -12.63
CA PRO A 244 -3.99 -0.29 -11.44
C PRO A 244 -5.04 -1.40 -11.44
N ALA A 245 -4.66 -2.60 -11.02
CA ALA A 245 -5.58 -3.74 -10.92
C ALA A 245 -6.29 -3.79 -9.56
N GLY A 246 -5.67 -3.21 -8.51
CA GLY A 246 -6.17 -3.22 -7.14
C GLY A 246 -6.01 -4.58 -6.45
N ASP A 247 -4.98 -5.36 -6.82
CA ASP A 247 -4.86 -6.76 -6.37
C ASP A 247 -3.78 -7.04 -5.32
N ALA A 248 -2.91 -6.08 -5.05
CA ALA A 248 -1.88 -6.18 -4.01
C ALA A 248 -2.39 -5.63 -2.66
N ASN A 249 -3.44 -6.23 -2.10
CA ASN A 249 -3.95 -5.90 -0.77
C ASN A 249 -4.71 -7.07 -0.12
N VAL A 250 -4.91 -7.03 1.19
CA VAL A 250 -5.55 -8.12 1.95
C VAL A 250 -7.03 -8.35 1.57
N VAL A 251 -7.75 -7.30 1.19
CA VAL A 251 -9.19 -7.40 0.88
C VAL A 251 -9.40 -8.20 -0.39
N THR A 252 -8.66 -7.87 -1.45
CA THR A 252 -8.68 -8.61 -2.72
C THR A 252 -8.15 -10.03 -2.56
N ARG A 253 -7.07 -10.24 -1.77
CA ARG A 253 -6.57 -11.60 -1.48
C ARG A 253 -7.63 -12.48 -0.83
N LYS A 254 -8.34 -11.98 0.19
CA LYS A 254 -9.40 -12.72 0.87
C LYS A 254 -10.58 -13.03 -0.07
N ALA A 255 -10.95 -12.09 -0.93
CA ALA A 255 -12.01 -12.30 -1.92
C ALA A 255 -11.63 -13.40 -2.94
N LYS A 256 -10.40 -13.38 -3.46
CA LYS A 256 -9.89 -14.41 -4.38
C LYS A 256 -9.85 -15.79 -3.74
N LEU A 257 -9.43 -15.90 -2.47
CA LEU A 257 -9.42 -17.17 -1.73
C LEU A 257 -10.83 -17.73 -1.57
N LYS A 258 -11.79 -16.91 -1.14
CA LYS A 258 -13.21 -17.33 -1.03
C LYS A 258 -13.79 -17.79 -2.38
N ALA A 259 -13.46 -17.09 -3.46
CA ALA A 259 -13.90 -17.48 -4.79
C ALA A 259 -13.26 -18.81 -5.23
N ALA A 260 -11.99 -19.05 -4.90
CA ALA A 260 -11.32 -20.32 -5.18
C ALA A 260 -11.93 -21.49 -4.38
N GLU A 261 -12.25 -21.28 -3.10
CA GLU A 261 -12.92 -22.26 -2.24
C GLU A 261 -14.32 -22.62 -2.77
N ALA A 262 -15.09 -21.63 -3.21
CA ALA A 262 -16.43 -21.84 -3.78
C ALA A 262 -16.40 -22.60 -5.11
N ASN A 263 -15.31 -22.49 -5.87
CA ASN A 263 -15.12 -23.16 -7.17
C ASN A 263 -14.31 -24.46 -7.05
N ALA A 264 -13.91 -24.87 -5.84
CA ALA A 264 -13.21 -26.14 -5.65
C ALA A 264 -14.17 -27.30 -5.96
N PRO A 265 -13.75 -28.30 -6.76
CA PRO A 265 -14.58 -29.49 -6.99
C PRO A 265 -14.88 -30.16 -5.65
N ALA A 266 -16.13 -30.57 -5.45
CA ALA A 266 -16.55 -31.27 -4.24
C ALA A 266 -15.61 -32.47 -3.99
N PRO A 267 -15.21 -32.73 -2.73
CA PRO A 267 -14.37 -33.89 -2.43
C PRO A 267 -15.06 -35.13 -2.99
N SER A 268 -14.36 -35.83 -3.89
CA SER A 268 -14.87 -37.04 -4.51
C SER A 268 -15.20 -38.05 -3.40
N LYS A 269 -16.46 -38.49 -3.36
CA LYS A 269 -16.85 -39.59 -2.49
C LYS A 269 -16.07 -40.85 -2.92
N GLN A 270 -15.39 -41.46 -1.94
CA GLN A 270 -14.85 -42.82 -1.92
C GLN A 270 -13.77 -43.20 -2.95
N MET A 271 -12.50 -43.16 -2.51
CA MET A 271 -11.63 -44.32 -2.76
C MET A 271 -11.80 -45.27 -1.58
N GLY A 272 -12.44 -46.40 -1.83
CA GLY A 272 -12.52 -47.48 -0.85
C GLY A 272 -11.13 -47.89 -0.41
N VAL A 273 -10.89 -47.90 0.89
CA VAL A 273 -9.74 -48.57 1.48
C VAL A 273 -9.91 -50.07 1.16
N PRO A 274 -8.95 -50.73 0.49
CA PRO A 274 -9.01 -52.17 0.34
C PRO A 274 -9.01 -52.80 1.73
N GLN A 275 -10.06 -53.54 2.07
CA GLN A 275 -10.11 -54.31 3.31
C GLN A 275 -8.91 -55.27 3.34
N GLY A 276 -8.11 -55.16 4.38
CA GLY A 276 -6.88 -55.94 4.56
C GLY A 276 -7.14 -57.44 4.57
N GLN A 277 -6.41 -58.18 3.74
CA GLN A 277 -6.20 -59.60 3.95
C GLN A 277 -5.13 -59.79 5.05
N GLY A 278 -5.61 -60.21 6.22
CA GLY A 278 -4.96 -61.11 7.17
C GLY A 278 -3.46 -60.91 7.42
N ILE A 279 -3.11 -60.05 8.38
CA ILE A 279 -1.89 -60.25 9.17
C ILE A 279 -2.28 -61.12 10.36
N ILE A 280 -1.97 -62.41 10.27
CA ILE A 280 -2.02 -63.34 11.41
C ILE A 280 -0.85 -62.98 12.33
N ILE A 281 -1.12 -62.32 13.44
CA ILE A 281 -0.15 -62.17 14.52
C ILE A 281 -0.11 -63.50 15.27
N LYS A 282 0.96 -64.27 15.10
CA LYS A 282 1.28 -65.41 15.97
C LYS A 282 1.45 -64.90 17.40
N ALA A 283 0.66 -65.43 18.33
CA ALA A 283 0.84 -65.22 19.76
C ALA A 283 2.23 -65.70 20.21
N GLN A 284 2.95 -64.86 20.95
CA GLN A 284 4.04 -65.30 21.82
C GLN A 284 3.47 -65.63 23.22
N PRO A 285 3.99 -66.66 23.90
CA PRO A 285 3.44 -67.12 25.17
C PRO A 285 3.87 -66.20 26.32
N GLU A 286 2.94 -66.00 27.27
CA GLU A 286 3.15 -65.33 28.55
C GLU A 286 4.21 -66.09 29.38
N THR A 287 5.26 -65.40 29.81
CA THR A 287 6.02 -65.82 30.99
C THR A 287 5.43 -65.12 32.21
N GLU A 288 4.67 -65.89 32.98
CA GLU A 288 4.30 -65.57 34.36
C GLU A 288 5.55 -65.35 35.22
N LYS A 289 5.56 -64.23 35.95
CA LYS A 289 6.30 -64.11 37.21
C LYS A 289 5.47 -63.30 38.18
N LYS A 290 4.82 -63.99 39.14
CA LYS A 290 4.62 -63.51 40.52
C LYS A 290 4.44 -64.69 41.47
N GLY A 291 5.22 -64.70 42.54
CA GLY A 291 4.92 -65.44 43.77
C GLY A 291 6.17 -65.90 44.52
N ASN A 292 6.54 -65.14 45.57
CA ASN A 292 7.38 -65.44 46.74
C ASN A 292 8.49 -66.50 46.62
#